data_AF-A0A924UVH4-F1
#
_entry.id   AF-A0A924UVH4-F1
#
_cell.length_a   1.000
_cell.length_b   1.000
_cell.length_c   1.000
_cell.angle_alpha   90.00
_cell.angle_beta   90.00
_cell.angle_gamma   90.00
#
_symmetry.space_group_name_H-M   'P 1'
#
loop_
_entity.id
_entity.type
_entity.pdbx_description
1 polymer ?
#
loop_
_entity_poly.entity_id
_entity_poly.type
_entity_poly.pdbx_seq_one_letter_code
_entity_poly.pdbx_strand_id
1 'polypeptide(L)'
;MMSDKKPYDVGQMSDKAIIKNDVLTLSESAAYTGVSTRTIERHATFTKYQPESITRNSRKTKGFSKSWLDKQFKDVGQVSDNNTTSPTNVGQMSDKPNDTENEAIKEVSLIDELKQDVTFLRKEIEAKNDQLQAKDNQIIELISSEQKTKMLLADLQLQQKNLLLDKPSAKQWEKKSNKIWWAFFFLLLSICGVVLYFGIHLVQDFFNKLSSNF
;
A
#
# COMPACT_ATOMS: atom_id res chain seq x y z
N MET A 1 -33.39 -42.39 -41.49
CA MET A 1 -31.95 -42.40 -41.19
C MET A 1 -31.23 -41.75 -42.36
N MET A 2 -30.76 -40.52 -42.22
CA MET A 2 -29.56 -40.00 -42.88
C MET A 2 -29.33 -38.59 -42.31
N SER A 3 -28.17 -38.38 -41.72
CA SER A 3 -27.81 -37.22 -40.90
C SER A 3 -27.05 -36.23 -41.76
N ASP A 4 -27.57 -35.00 -41.87
CA ASP A 4 -26.91 -33.87 -42.54
C ASP A 4 -25.65 -33.47 -41.75
N LYS A 5 -24.48 -33.77 -42.31
CA LYS A 5 -23.21 -33.20 -41.83
C LYS A 5 -22.79 -32.07 -42.75
N LYS A 6 -22.92 -30.84 -42.25
CA LYS A 6 -22.23 -29.66 -42.78
C LYS A 6 -20.70 -29.86 -42.68
N PRO A 7 -19.91 -29.45 -43.68
CA PRO A 7 -18.46 -29.44 -43.58
C PRO A 7 -18.02 -28.30 -42.65
N TYR A 8 -17.24 -28.64 -41.62
CA TYR A 8 -16.51 -27.66 -40.82
C TYR A 8 -15.30 -27.22 -41.64
N ASP A 9 -15.30 -25.95 -41.99
CA ASP A 9 -14.18 -25.22 -42.54
C ASP A 9 -13.08 -25.16 -41.45
N VAL A 10 -12.16 -26.12 -41.48
CA VAL A 10 -10.94 -26.09 -40.68
C VAL A 10 -9.99 -25.16 -41.39
N GLY A 11 -10.25 -23.87 -41.23
CA GLY A 11 -9.37 -22.80 -41.64
C GLY A 11 -7.98 -23.05 -41.07
N GLN A 12 -7.04 -23.21 -42.00
CA GLN A 12 -5.61 -23.18 -41.76
C GLN A 12 -5.24 -21.95 -40.92
N MET A 13 -4.65 -22.19 -39.76
CA MET A 13 -3.58 -21.35 -39.24
C MET A 13 -2.38 -22.26 -38.98
N SER A 14 -1.76 -22.64 -40.10
CA SER A 14 -0.37 -23.05 -40.12
C SER A 14 0.52 -21.91 -39.61
N ASP A 15 1.65 -22.29 -39.06
CA ASP A 15 2.88 -21.50 -39.01
C ASP A 15 2.92 -20.37 -37.96
N LYS A 16 3.07 -20.81 -36.70
CA LYS A 16 4.22 -20.43 -35.86
C LYS A 16 4.32 -21.39 -34.66
N ALA A 17 4.50 -22.68 -34.96
CA ALA A 17 5.25 -23.55 -34.06
C ALA A 17 6.73 -23.15 -34.11
N ILE A 18 7.04 -21.90 -33.75
CA ILE A 18 8.41 -21.51 -33.42
C ILE A 18 8.67 -22.21 -32.10
N ILE A 19 9.63 -23.11 -32.15
CA ILE A 19 10.33 -23.74 -31.03
C ILE A 19 10.45 -22.73 -29.88
N LYS A 20 9.49 -22.74 -28.95
CA LYS A 20 9.49 -21.96 -27.71
C LYS A 20 9.92 -22.86 -26.55
N ASN A 21 10.91 -23.72 -26.79
CA ASN A 21 11.51 -24.53 -25.73
C ASN A 21 12.30 -23.68 -24.72
N ASP A 22 12.49 -22.39 -25.01
CA ASP A 22 13.33 -21.48 -24.22
C ASP A 22 12.53 -20.51 -23.36
N VAL A 23 11.19 -20.55 -23.35
CA VAL A 23 10.39 -19.64 -22.52
C VAL A 23 9.43 -20.44 -21.65
N LEU A 24 9.64 -20.36 -20.33
CA LEU A 24 8.87 -21.08 -19.32
C LEU A 24 7.81 -20.16 -18.71
N THR A 25 6.65 -20.71 -18.34
CA THR A 25 5.68 -19.96 -17.53
C THR A 25 6.25 -19.66 -16.14
N LEU A 26 5.66 -18.72 -15.39
CA LEU A 26 6.12 -18.39 -14.04
C LEU A 26 6.24 -19.62 -13.12
N SER A 27 5.26 -20.51 -13.13
CA SER A 27 5.26 -21.74 -12.33
C SER A 27 6.33 -22.74 -12.79
N GLU A 28 6.54 -22.87 -14.10
CA GLU A 28 7.58 -23.74 -14.65
C GLU A 28 8.98 -23.17 -14.41
N SER A 29 9.11 -21.84 -14.43
CA SER A 29 10.36 -21.15 -14.12
C SER A 29 10.76 -21.40 -12.67
N ALA A 30 9.80 -21.37 -11.74
CA ALA A 30 10.01 -21.71 -10.33
C ALA A 30 10.44 -23.18 -10.14
N ALA A 31 9.75 -24.10 -10.82
CA ALA A 31 10.13 -25.51 -10.80
C ALA A 31 11.53 -25.76 -11.39
N TYR A 32 11.87 -25.06 -12.48
CA TYR A 32 13.13 -25.20 -13.20
C TYR A 32 14.34 -24.64 -12.43
N THR A 33 14.16 -23.55 -11.69
CA THR A 33 15.23 -22.88 -10.95
C THR A 33 15.28 -23.26 -9.47
N GLY A 34 14.29 -24.00 -8.96
CA GLY A 34 14.18 -24.34 -7.55
C GLY A 34 13.84 -23.16 -6.62
N VAL A 35 13.48 -21.98 -7.17
CA VAL A 35 13.13 -20.79 -6.37
C VAL A 35 11.63 -20.48 -6.44
N SER A 36 11.11 -19.76 -5.44
CA SER A 36 9.68 -19.40 -5.41
C SER A 36 9.29 -18.48 -6.57
N THR A 37 8.04 -18.60 -7.04
CA THR A 37 7.48 -17.72 -8.08
C THR A 37 7.59 -16.24 -7.70
N ARG A 38 7.40 -15.92 -6.42
CA ARG A 38 7.55 -14.55 -5.88
C ARG A 38 8.98 -14.04 -6.00
N THR A 39 9.97 -14.90 -5.81
CA THR A 39 11.39 -14.55 -5.96
C THR A 39 11.69 -14.17 -7.41
N ILE A 40 11.19 -14.97 -8.37
CA ILE A 40 11.37 -14.72 -9.81
C ILE A 40 10.72 -13.39 -10.21
N GLU A 41 9.48 -13.11 -9.79
CA GLU A 41 8.80 -11.85 -10.12
C GLU A 41 9.47 -10.63 -9.49
N ARG A 42 9.93 -10.73 -8.24
CA ARG A 42 10.69 -9.66 -7.58
C ARG A 42 12.00 -9.38 -8.32
N HIS A 43 12.72 -10.43 -8.72
CA HIS A 43 13.98 -10.29 -9.43
C HIS A 43 13.78 -9.70 -10.83
N ALA A 44 12.73 -10.12 -11.53
CA ALA A 44 12.36 -9.54 -12.82
C ALA A 44 12.02 -8.05 -12.70
N THR A 45 11.31 -7.66 -11.64
CA THR A 45 10.99 -6.24 -11.37
C THR A 45 12.24 -5.43 -11.06
N PHE A 46 13.13 -5.97 -10.22
CA PHE A 46 14.38 -5.32 -9.82
C PHE A 46 15.34 -5.12 -11.00
N THR A 47 15.49 -6.14 -11.84
CA THR A 47 16.35 -6.11 -13.04
C THR A 47 15.69 -5.48 -14.25
N LYS A 48 14.44 -4.99 -14.12
CA LYS A 48 13.61 -4.45 -15.21
C LYS A 48 13.51 -5.40 -16.40
N TYR A 49 13.50 -6.71 -16.13
CA TYR A 49 13.31 -7.74 -17.14
C TYR A 49 11.86 -7.68 -17.68
N GLN A 50 11.72 -7.72 -19.00
CA GLN A 50 10.42 -7.73 -19.68
C GLN A 50 10.00 -9.17 -19.96
N PRO A 51 9.05 -9.74 -19.20
CA PRO A 51 8.57 -11.10 -19.47
C PRO A 51 7.77 -11.15 -20.76
N GLU A 52 7.96 -12.21 -21.54
CA GLU A 52 7.17 -12.45 -22.74
C GLU A 52 5.74 -12.85 -22.37
N SER A 53 4.75 -12.47 -23.19
CA SER A 53 3.40 -13.01 -23.03
C SER A 53 3.30 -14.39 -23.67
N ILE A 54 3.01 -15.42 -22.87
CA ILE A 54 2.68 -16.76 -23.33
C ILE A 54 1.16 -16.95 -23.23
N THR A 55 0.56 -17.64 -24.20
CA THR A 55 -0.85 -18.06 -24.08
C THR A 55 -0.89 -19.52 -23.65
N ARG A 56 -1.48 -19.81 -22.48
CA ARG A 56 -1.70 -21.18 -21.99
C ARG A 56 -3.13 -21.31 -21.49
N ASN A 57 -3.83 -22.37 -21.91
CA ASN A 57 -5.24 -22.60 -21.56
C ASN A 57 -6.12 -21.36 -21.84
N SER A 58 -5.92 -20.73 -22.99
CA SER A 58 -6.62 -19.49 -23.41
C SER A 58 -6.42 -18.27 -22.50
N ARG A 59 -5.46 -18.31 -21.57
CA ARG A 59 -5.07 -17.19 -20.72
C ARG A 59 -3.68 -16.69 -21.07
N LYS A 60 -3.50 -15.37 -21.07
CA LYS A 60 -2.17 -14.75 -21.22
C LYS A 60 -1.45 -14.80 -19.88
N THR A 61 -0.28 -15.42 -19.84
CA THR A 61 0.59 -15.55 -18.67
C THR A 61 1.98 -15.00 -18.97
N LYS A 62 2.71 -14.62 -17.91
CA LYS A 62 4.10 -14.16 -18.03
C LYS A 62 5.02 -15.35 -18.29
N GLY A 63 5.89 -15.19 -19.28
CA GLY A 63 6.92 -16.13 -19.69
C GLY A 63 8.31 -15.58 -19.42
N PHE A 64 9.18 -16.44 -18.92
CA PHE A 64 10.57 -16.12 -18.60
C PHE A 64 11.49 -16.98 -19.47
N SER A 65 12.51 -16.36 -20.05
CA SER A 65 13.47 -17.08 -20.87
C SER A 65 14.37 -17.96 -20.00
N LYS A 66 14.64 -19.20 -20.42
CA LYS A 66 15.57 -20.11 -19.76
C LYS A 66 16.97 -19.51 -19.65
N SER A 67 17.45 -18.82 -20.68
CA SER A 67 18.78 -18.18 -20.65
C SER A 67 18.87 -17.07 -19.60
N TRP A 68 17.79 -16.31 -19.42
CA TRP A 68 17.71 -15.33 -18.35
C TRP A 68 17.65 -16.01 -16.98
N LEU A 69 16.83 -17.06 -16.84
CA LEU A 69 16.73 -17.82 -15.59
C LEU A 69 18.07 -18.46 -15.20
N ASP A 70 18.77 -19.06 -16.15
CA ASP A 70 20.08 -19.67 -15.92
C ASP A 70 21.10 -18.60 -15.47
N LYS A 71 21.16 -17.45 -16.16
CA LYS A 71 22.06 -16.35 -15.77
C LYS A 71 21.77 -15.77 -14.38
N GLN A 72 20.51 -15.77 -13.95
CA GLN A 72 20.13 -15.15 -12.68
C GLN A 72 20.10 -16.15 -11.50
N PHE A 73 19.88 -17.43 -11.77
CA PHE A 73 19.58 -18.42 -10.72
C PHE A 73 20.42 -19.69 -10.77
N LYS A 74 21.14 -20.02 -11.87
CA LYS A 74 21.99 -21.23 -11.93
C LYS A 74 23.44 -21.04 -11.50
N ASP A 75 24.01 -19.83 -11.60
CA ASP A 75 25.43 -19.58 -11.30
C ASP A 75 25.77 -19.55 -9.79
N VAL A 76 24.94 -20.17 -8.94
CA VAL A 76 25.22 -20.32 -7.50
C VAL A 76 25.02 -21.77 -7.09
N GLY A 77 25.91 -22.65 -7.56
CA GLY A 77 26.18 -23.94 -6.92
C GLY A 77 25.26 -25.13 -7.22
N GLN A 78 24.52 -25.16 -8.33
CA GLN A 78 23.83 -26.39 -8.76
C GLN A 78 24.63 -27.15 -9.81
N VAL A 79 25.29 -28.23 -9.36
CA VAL A 79 25.73 -29.32 -10.24
C VAL A 79 24.51 -29.81 -11.00
N SER A 80 24.52 -29.64 -12.33
CA SER A 80 23.41 -30.04 -13.17
C SER A 80 23.37 -31.57 -13.29
N ASP A 81 22.68 -32.24 -12.39
CA ASP A 81 22.22 -33.60 -12.63
C ASP A 81 21.02 -33.54 -13.57
N ASN A 82 21.32 -33.33 -14.86
CA ASN A 82 20.35 -33.57 -15.93
C ASN A 82 20.18 -35.08 -16.09
N ASN A 83 19.36 -35.69 -15.23
CA ASN A 83 18.70 -36.95 -15.57
C ASN A 83 17.25 -36.93 -15.09
N THR A 84 16.36 -36.99 -16.08
CA THR A 84 14.94 -37.23 -15.89
C THR A 84 14.73 -38.62 -15.32
N THR A 85 14.46 -38.73 -14.02
CA THR A 85 13.90 -39.97 -13.47
C THR A 85 12.89 -39.66 -12.36
N SER A 86 11.66 -40.10 -12.60
CA SER A 86 10.57 -40.27 -11.63
C SER A 86 11.02 -40.98 -10.34
N PRO A 87 10.26 -40.90 -9.24
CA PRO A 87 10.77 -41.15 -7.91
C PRO A 87 10.96 -42.65 -7.68
N THR A 88 12.16 -43.13 -7.34
CA THR A 88 12.35 -44.45 -6.72
C THR A 88 13.67 -44.54 -5.94
N ASN A 89 13.48 -44.78 -4.63
CA ASN A 89 14.22 -45.64 -3.70
C ASN A 89 15.76 -45.74 -3.74
N VAL A 90 16.33 -45.27 -2.63
CA VAL A 90 17.53 -45.68 -1.90
C VAL A 90 18.27 -46.93 -2.42
N GLY A 91 19.53 -46.70 -2.83
CA GLY A 91 20.69 -47.49 -2.39
C GLY A 91 21.07 -48.73 -3.20
N GLN A 92 22.10 -48.59 -4.05
CA GLN A 92 23.12 -49.64 -4.24
C GLN A 92 24.42 -48.99 -4.77
N MET A 93 25.44 -48.96 -3.90
CA MET A 93 26.83 -48.63 -4.23
C MET A 93 27.46 -49.79 -5.01
N SER A 94 28.18 -49.48 -6.10
CA SER A 94 29.10 -50.40 -6.77
C SER A 94 30.49 -49.79 -6.72
N ASP A 95 31.39 -50.47 -6.01
CA ASP A 95 32.81 -50.15 -5.88
C ASP A 95 33.60 -50.40 -7.16
N LYS A 96 34.59 -49.53 -7.45
CA LYS A 96 35.93 -49.89 -7.99
C LYS A 96 36.88 -48.66 -8.02
N PRO A 97 38.23 -48.85 -8.08
CA PRO A 97 39.14 -48.26 -7.11
C PRO A 97 40.31 -47.45 -7.70
N ASN A 98 41.08 -46.85 -6.77
CA ASN A 98 42.46 -46.36 -6.84
C ASN A 98 42.78 -45.10 -7.67
N ASP A 99 43.07 -44.00 -6.95
CA ASP A 99 44.08 -42.97 -7.29
C ASP A 99 44.49 -42.19 -6.03
N THR A 100 45.14 -42.86 -5.06
CA THR A 100 45.38 -42.31 -3.71
C THR A 100 46.53 -41.29 -3.61
N GLU A 101 47.28 -41.03 -4.69
CA GLU A 101 48.45 -40.12 -4.61
C GLU A 101 48.13 -38.66 -5.00
N ASN A 102 47.00 -38.40 -5.66
CA ASN A 102 46.54 -37.05 -5.98
C ASN A 102 45.48 -36.52 -4.99
N GLU A 103 44.93 -37.35 -4.12
CA GLU A 103 43.86 -36.93 -3.20
C GLU A 103 44.38 -36.05 -2.05
N ALA A 104 45.56 -36.33 -1.47
CA ALA A 104 46.06 -35.55 -0.33
C ALA A 104 46.36 -34.08 -0.68
N ILE A 105 46.86 -33.80 -1.89
CA ILE A 105 47.12 -32.42 -2.36
C ILE A 105 45.79 -31.72 -2.73
N LYS A 106 44.84 -32.48 -3.26
CA LYS A 106 43.50 -31.98 -3.62
C LYS A 106 42.65 -31.69 -2.38
N GLU A 107 42.74 -32.52 -1.34
CA GLU A 107 42.09 -32.33 -0.04
C GLU A 107 42.57 -31.07 0.66
N VAL A 108 43.88 -30.76 0.63
CA VAL A 108 44.41 -29.52 1.23
C VAL A 108 43.88 -28.28 0.50
N SER A 109 43.77 -28.31 -0.84
CA SER A 109 43.18 -27.21 -1.60
C SER A 109 41.67 -27.02 -1.32
N LEU A 110 40.95 -28.12 -1.14
CA LEU A 110 39.53 -28.14 -0.77
C LEU A 110 39.31 -27.60 0.66
N ILE A 111 40.22 -27.88 1.59
CA ILE A 111 40.14 -27.37 2.97
C ILE A 111 40.35 -25.85 3.00
N ASP A 112 41.29 -25.33 2.22
CA ASP A 112 41.53 -23.89 2.13
C ASP A 112 40.37 -23.15 1.43
N GLU A 113 39.83 -23.72 0.36
CA GLU A 113 38.64 -23.20 -0.33
C GLU A 113 37.41 -23.22 0.59
N LEU A 114 37.18 -24.32 1.32
CA LEU A 114 36.08 -24.43 2.28
C LEU A 114 36.23 -23.44 3.45
N LYS A 115 37.46 -23.18 3.90
CA LYS A 115 37.74 -22.18 4.94
C LYS A 115 37.47 -20.76 4.44
N GLN A 116 37.78 -20.49 3.18
CA GLN A 116 37.45 -19.22 2.54
C GLN A 116 35.94 -19.06 2.40
N ASP A 117 35.22 -20.11 1.99
CA ASP A 117 33.76 -20.10 1.90
C ASP A 117 33.09 -19.89 3.25
N VAL A 118 33.57 -20.57 4.31
CA VAL A 118 33.05 -20.38 5.67
C VAL A 118 33.27 -18.95 6.16
N THR A 119 34.41 -18.33 5.85
CA THR A 119 34.67 -16.92 6.23
C THR A 119 33.84 -15.94 5.41
N PHE A 120 33.63 -16.21 4.12
CA PHE A 120 32.74 -15.42 3.27
C PHE A 120 31.29 -15.51 3.77
N LEU A 121 30.79 -16.73 4.01
CA LEU A 121 29.45 -16.97 4.53
C LEU A 121 29.24 -16.28 5.89
N ARG A 122 30.23 -16.31 6.78
CA ARG A 122 30.15 -15.57 8.05
C ARG A 122 30.05 -14.06 7.83
N LYS A 123 30.86 -13.49 6.94
CA LYS A 123 30.78 -12.05 6.61
C LYS A 123 29.44 -11.69 5.98
N GLU A 124 28.90 -12.55 5.13
CA GLU A 124 27.59 -12.31 4.52
C GLU A 124 26.45 -12.41 5.54
N ILE A 125 26.53 -13.36 6.48
CA ILE A 125 25.60 -13.47 7.60
C ILE A 125 25.66 -12.20 8.47
N GLU A 126 26.86 -11.73 8.81
CA GLU A 126 27.06 -10.50 9.60
C GLU A 126 26.48 -9.28 8.87
N ALA A 127 26.80 -9.09 7.59
CA ALA A 127 26.26 -7.99 6.79
C ALA A 127 24.72 -8.05 6.65
N LYS A 128 24.14 -9.25 6.52
CA LYS A 128 22.68 -9.41 6.50
C LYS A 128 22.05 -9.16 7.87
N ASN A 129 22.72 -9.51 8.94
CA ASN A 129 22.28 -9.23 10.30
C ASN A 129 22.26 -7.72 10.59
N ASP A 130 23.30 -6.99 10.16
CA ASP A 130 23.36 -5.53 10.27
C ASP A 130 22.24 -4.85 9.46
N GLN A 131 21.98 -5.34 8.24
CA GLN A 131 20.85 -4.85 7.46
C GLN A 131 19.50 -5.14 8.12
N LEU A 132 19.36 -6.29 8.78
CA LEU A 132 18.13 -6.66 9.48
C LEU A 132 17.91 -5.74 10.68
N GLN A 133 18.96 -5.50 11.47
CA GLN A 133 18.93 -4.58 12.60
C GLN A 133 18.62 -3.14 12.18
N ALA A 134 19.19 -2.66 11.07
CA ALA A 134 18.89 -1.34 10.53
C ALA A 134 17.40 -1.22 10.11
N LYS A 135 16.84 -2.27 9.51
CA LYS A 135 15.41 -2.30 9.15
C LYS A 135 14.51 -2.37 10.37
N ASP A 136 14.87 -3.13 11.39
CA ASP A 136 14.11 -3.19 12.65
C ASP A 136 14.06 -1.82 13.33
N ASN A 137 15.19 -1.10 13.37
CA ASN A 137 15.24 0.27 13.88
C ASN A 137 14.32 1.21 13.09
N GLN A 138 14.32 1.11 11.76
CA GLN A 138 13.43 1.89 10.90
C GLN A 138 11.94 1.57 11.14
N ILE A 139 11.60 0.30 11.37
CA ILE A 139 10.24 -0.13 11.70
C ILE A 139 9.81 0.48 13.04
N ILE A 140 10.66 0.45 14.06
CA ILE A 140 10.37 1.04 15.37
C ILE A 140 10.12 2.54 15.24
N GLU A 141 10.93 3.25 14.45
CA GLU A 141 10.75 4.69 14.20
C GLU A 141 9.42 4.97 13.48
N LEU A 142 9.09 4.19 12.45
CA LEU A 142 7.81 4.29 11.74
C LEU A 142 6.62 4.06 12.68
N ILE A 143 6.65 3.01 13.52
CA ILE A 143 5.60 2.73 14.50
C ILE A 143 5.44 3.91 15.47
N SER A 144 6.55 4.47 15.97
CA SER A 144 6.51 5.64 16.85
C SER A 144 5.88 6.85 16.15
N SER A 145 6.23 7.08 14.89
CA SER A 145 5.68 8.17 14.08
C SER A 145 4.17 8.01 13.82
N GLU A 146 3.71 6.79 13.54
CA GLU A 146 2.29 6.48 13.38
C GLU A 146 1.52 6.71 14.68
N GLN A 147 2.06 6.26 15.81
CA GLN A 147 1.45 6.46 17.12
C GLN A 147 1.32 7.95 17.46
N LYS A 148 2.38 8.74 17.23
CA LYS A 148 2.34 10.20 17.42
C LYS A 148 1.29 10.86 16.53
N THR A 149 1.19 10.45 15.27
CA THR A 149 0.21 10.98 14.32
C THR A 149 -1.22 10.63 14.73
N LYS A 150 -1.46 9.40 15.18
CA LYS A 150 -2.77 8.97 15.71
C LYS A 150 -3.15 9.74 16.97
N MET A 151 -2.20 9.98 17.87
CA MET A 151 -2.42 10.79 19.07
C MET A 151 -2.77 12.24 18.71
N LEU A 152 -2.03 12.86 17.80
CA LEU A 152 -2.31 14.22 17.33
C LEU A 152 -3.68 14.33 16.67
N LEU A 153 -4.06 13.34 15.86
CA LEU A 153 -5.38 13.29 15.23
C LEU A 153 -6.49 13.15 16.28
N ALA A 154 -6.29 12.33 17.30
CA ALA A 154 -7.24 12.20 18.40
C ALA A 154 -7.37 13.51 19.19
N ASP A 155 -6.26 14.20 19.47
CA ASP A 155 -6.27 15.49 20.14
C ASP A 155 -6.99 16.56 19.30
N LEU A 156 -6.73 16.61 17.99
CA LEU A 156 -7.44 17.49 17.06
C LEU A 156 -8.95 17.20 17.03
N GLN A 157 -9.35 15.92 17.02
CA GLN A 157 -10.77 15.54 17.07
C GLN A 157 -11.42 15.94 18.40
N LEU A 158 -10.70 15.82 19.51
CA LEU A 158 -11.15 16.29 20.82
C LEU A 158 -11.29 17.81 20.86
N GLN A 159 -10.29 18.55 20.38
CA GLN A 159 -10.35 20.01 20.26
C GLN A 159 -11.51 20.45 19.36
N GLN A 160 -11.74 19.78 18.23
CA GLN A 160 -12.86 20.08 17.34
C GLN A 160 -14.22 19.81 18.03
N LYS A 161 -14.35 18.69 18.75
CA LYS A 161 -15.56 18.40 19.53
C LYS A 161 -15.79 19.45 20.62
N ASN A 162 -14.74 19.82 21.35
CA ASN A 162 -14.83 20.83 22.39
C ASN A 162 -15.19 22.20 21.81
N LEU A 163 -14.61 22.61 20.68
CA LEU A 163 -14.98 23.84 19.96
C LEU A 163 -16.43 23.82 19.45
N LEU A 164 -16.93 22.65 19.03
CA LEU A 164 -18.34 22.49 18.65
C LEU A 164 -19.29 22.56 19.85
N LEU A 165 -18.84 22.12 21.04
CA LEU A 165 -19.58 22.22 22.31
C LEU A 165 -19.54 23.64 22.90
N ASP A 166 -18.42 24.35 22.75
CA ASP A 166 -18.22 25.73 23.21
C ASP A 166 -18.79 26.78 22.24
N LYS A 167 -19.32 26.37 21.08
CA LYS A 167 -20.16 27.27 20.29
C LYS A 167 -21.38 27.63 21.14
N PRO A 168 -21.59 28.91 21.51
CA PRO A 168 -22.84 29.30 22.13
C PRO A 168 -23.94 28.95 21.14
N SER A 169 -24.78 27.98 21.51
CA SER A 169 -25.94 27.60 20.73
C SER A 169 -26.71 28.87 20.37
N ALA A 170 -26.81 29.17 19.07
CA ALA A 170 -27.47 30.37 18.55
C ALA A 170 -28.91 30.55 19.10
N LYS A 171 -29.51 29.46 19.61
CA LYS A 171 -30.82 29.47 20.27
C LYS A 171 -30.85 30.17 21.64
N GLN A 172 -29.70 30.44 22.28
CA GLN A 172 -29.66 31.15 23.56
C GLN A 172 -29.73 32.68 23.39
N TRP A 173 -29.34 33.20 22.22
CA TRP A 173 -29.36 34.63 21.93
C TRP A 173 -30.72 35.13 21.40
N GLU A 174 -31.53 34.27 20.78
CA GLU A 174 -32.84 34.67 20.24
C GLU A 174 -33.93 34.87 21.32
N LYS A 175 -33.80 34.28 22.52
CA LYS A 175 -34.85 34.37 23.55
C LYS A 175 -34.74 35.55 24.52
N LYS A 176 -33.62 36.28 24.55
CA LYS A 176 -33.42 37.40 25.50
C LYS A 176 -33.72 38.79 24.93
N SER A 177 -33.76 38.96 23.61
CA SER A 177 -33.95 40.28 22.98
C SER A 177 -35.39 40.80 23.08
N ASN A 178 -36.39 39.91 23.13
CA ASN A 178 -37.79 40.33 23.08
C ASN A 178 -38.22 41.13 24.32
N LYS A 179 -37.73 40.80 25.52
CA LYS A 179 -38.10 41.52 26.76
C LYS A 179 -37.52 42.94 26.82
N ILE A 180 -36.29 43.14 26.34
CA ILE A 180 -35.66 44.47 26.29
C ILE A 180 -36.36 45.35 25.25
N TRP A 181 -36.77 44.78 24.11
CA TRP A 181 -37.46 45.52 23.06
C TRP A 181 -38.81 46.07 23.52
N TRP A 182 -39.59 45.28 24.28
CA TRP A 182 -40.83 45.76 24.91
C TRP A 182 -40.57 46.88 25.92
N ALA A 183 -39.49 46.82 26.71
CA ALA A 183 -39.15 47.89 27.64
C ALA A 183 -38.85 49.22 26.91
N PHE A 184 -38.13 49.18 25.79
CA PHE A 184 -37.90 50.36 24.96
C PHE A 184 -39.20 50.88 24.32
N PHE A 185 -40.09 49.99 23.90
CA PHE A 185 -41.40 50.37 23.36
C PHE A 185 -42.26 51.12 24.38
N PHE A 186 -42.34 50.63 25.63
CA PHE A 186 -43.08 51.32 26.70
C PHE A 186 -42.43 52.64 27.12
N LEU A 187 -41.09 52.72 27.15
CA LEU A 187 -40.37 53.96 27.41
C LEU A 187 -40.71 55.03 26.35
N LEU A 188 -40.71 54.65 25.06
CA LEU A 188 -41.03 55.55 23.96
C LEU A 188 -42.49 56.04 24.03
N LEU A 189 -43.43 55.14 24.34
CA LEU A 189 -44.84 55.51 24.53
C LEU A 189 -45.02 56.51 25.67
N SER A 190 -44.32 56.31 26.80
CA SER A 190 -44.38 57.18 27.96
C SER A 190 -43.88 58.59 27.64
N ILE A 191 -42.73 58.71 26.97
CA ILE A 191 -42.18 60.02 26.54
C ILE A 191 -43.14 60.71 25.57
N CYS A 192 -43.74 59.97 24.63
CA CYS A 192 -44.70 60.53 23.69
C CYS A 192 -45.95 61.09 24.40
N GLY A 193 -46.45 60.38 25.42
CA GLY A 193 -47.57 60.85 26.23
C GLY A 193 -47.26 62.14 26.99
N VAL A 194 -46.06 62.25 27.59
CA VAL A 194 -45.63 63.48 28.30
C VAL A 194 -45.52 64.66 27.33
N VAL A 195 -44.96 64.45 26.14
CA VAL A 195 -44.83 65.52 25.11
C VAL A 195 -46.20 65.98 24.63
N LEU A 196 -47.15 65.07 24.39
CA LEU A 196 -48.51 65.43 23.99
C LEU A 196 -49.26 66.18 25.11
N TYR A 197 -49.13 65.72 26.36
CA TYR A 197 -49.72 66.41 27.51
C TYR A 197 -49.21 67.84 27.64
N PHE A 198 -47.88 68.03 27.55
CA PHE A 198 -47.28 69.36 27.63
C PHE A 198 -47.66 70.22 26.41
N GLY A 199 -47.72 69.63 25.22
CA GLY A 199 -48.15 70.32 24.01
C GLY A 199 -49.59 70.84 24.10
N ILE A 200 -50.52 70.02 24.61
CA ILE A 200 -51.92 70.42 24.83
C ILE A 200 -51.99 71.55 25.86
N HIS A 201 -51.27 71.42 26.98
CA HIS A 201 -51.24 72.47 28.00
C HIS A 201 -50.67 73.79 27.47
N LEU A 202 -49.62 73.74 26.65
CA LEU A 202 -48.98 74.92 26.07
C LEU A 202 -49.90 75.61 25.06
N VAL A 203 -50.63 74.84 24.24
CA VAL A 203 -51.67 75.37 23.34
C VAL A 203 -52.82 75.99 24.15
N GLN A 204 -53.26 75.33 25.23
CA GLN A 204 -54.34 75.83 26.07
C GLN A 204 -53.95 77.10 26.82
N ASP A 205 -52.74 77.18 27.36
CA ASP A 205 -52.19 78.39 27.98
C ASP A 205 -52.02 79.52 26.96
N PHE A 206 -51.63 79.20 25.73
CA PHE A 206 -51.55 80.19 24.65
C PHE A 206 -52.93 80.76 24.30
N PHE A 207 -53.96 79.91 24.17
CA PHE A 207 -55.33 80.36 23.92
C PHE A 207 -55.91 81.18 25.08
N ASN A 208 -55.68 80.77 26.33
CA ASN A 208 -56.13 81.50 27.51
C ASN A 208 -55.45 82.87 27.63
N LYS A 209 -54.17 82.97 27.26
CA LYS A 209 -53.44 84.25 27.26
C LYS A 209 -53.85 85.14 26.08
N LEU A 210 -54.26 84.57 24.96
CA LEU A 210 -54.79 85.33 23.82
C LEU A 210 -56.18 85.89 24.14
N SER A 211 -57.04 85.10 24.80
CA SER A 211 -58.39 85.52 25.18
C SER A 211 -58.41 86.55 26.30
N SER A 212 -57.39 86.60 27.17
CA SER A 212 -57.31 87.63 28.23
C SER A 212 -56.80 89.00 27.75
N ASN A 213 -56.29 89.09 26.51
CA ASN A 213 -55.77 90.34 25.93
C ASN A 213 -56.75 90.97 24.91
N PHE A 214 -57.95 90.40 24.78
CA PHE A 214 -59.08 90.94 24.02
C PHE A 214 -60.21 91.32 24.97
#